data_AF-A0A5J5K837-F1
#
_entry.id   AF-A0A5J5K837-F1
#
_cell.length_a   1.000
_cell.length_b   1.000
_cell.length_c   1.000
_cell.angle_alpha   90.00
_cell.angle_beta   90.00
_cell.angle_gamma   90.00
#
_symmetry.space_group_name_H-M   'P 1'
#
loop_
_entity.id
_entity.type
_entity.pdbx_description
1 polymer ?
#
loop_
_entity_poly.entity_id
_entity_poly.type
_entity_poly.pdbx_seq_one_letter_code
_entity_poly.pdbx_strand_id
1 'polypeptide(L)'
;MSVIIRVRPAADQRRAFAAWAITQTPKLRTVSPVEFGVPAHLFPAVPEHLLAGAFVDGRLYVAPDPVQLSGDASRGLVPPPDQEGPAELEEPAPHDQPAEPGEAAQPAEPERAAAAARRSRSRRTPRS
;
A
#
# COMPACT_ATOMS: atom_id res chain seq x y z
N MET A 1 -8.14 16.11 -17.55
CA MET A 1 -7.85 14.86 -16.80
C MET A 1 -8.01 15.17 -15.31
N SER A 2 -8.90 14.48 -14.60
CA SER A 2 -9.11 14.72 -13.17
C SER A 2 -8.11 13.91 -12.36
N VAL A 3 -7.31 14.57 -11.53
CA VAL A 3 -6.38 13.91 -10.59
C VAL A 3 -7.19 13.24 -9.48
N ILE A 4 -6.91 11.97 -9.18
CA ILE A 4 -7.55 11.18 -8.12
C ILE A 4 -6.51 10.88 -7.05
N ILE A 5 -6.85 11.23 -5.81
CA ILE A 5 -6.07 10.99 -4.59
C ILE A 5 -6.62 9.73 -3.92
N ARG A 6 -5.78 8.77 -3.57
CA ARG A 6 -6.20 7.55 -2.86
C ARG A 6 -6.20 7.80 -1.36
N VAL A 7 -7.35 7.70 -0.71
CA VAL A 7 -7.49 7.87 0.74
C VAL A 7 -7.88 6.56 1.38
N ARG A 8 -7.10 6.12 2.36
CA ARG A 8 -7.32 4.93 3.20
C ARG A 8 -7.60 5.38 4.63
N PRO A 9 -8.86 5.49 5.04
CA PRO A 9 -9.21 5.92 6.40
C PRO A 9 -8.72 4.93 7.46
N ALA A 10 -8.42 5.44 8.65
CA ALA A 10 -8.20 4.61 9.83
C ALA A 10 -9.41 3.69 10.08
N ALA A 11 -9.17 2.49 10.66
CA ALA A 11 -10.19 1.46 10.78
C ALA A 11 -11.49 1.96 11.45
N ASP A 12 -11.35 2.71 12.54
CA ASP A 12 -12.46 3.33 13.28
C ASP A 12 -13.20 4.41 12.48
N GLN A 13 -12.48 5.13 11.61
CA GLN A 13 -13.03 6.23 10.80
C GLN A 13 -13.62 5.78 9.46
N ARG A 14 -13.44 4.52 9.04
CA ARG A 14 -13.92 4.02 7.73
C ARG A 14 -15.41 4.22 7.52
N ARG A 15 -16.22 3.96 8.55
CA ARG A 15 -17.69 4.10 8.45
C ARG A 15 -18.10 5.56 8.29
N ALA A 16 -17.51 6.44 9.10
CA ALA A 16 -17.77 7.87 9.02
C ALA A 16 -17.30 8.46 7.69
N PHE A 17 -16.14 8.02 7.20
CA PHE A 17 -15.63 8.41 5.88
C PHE A 17 -16.55 7.93 4.75
N ALA A 18 -17.03 6.69 4.79
CA ALA A 18 -17.97 6.17 3.81
C ALA A 18 -19.30 6.95 3.83
N ALA A 19 -19.81 7.31 5.02
CA ALA A 19 -21.00 8.13 5.18
C ALA A 19 -20.80 9.55 4.61
N TRP A 20 -19.62 10.15 4.76
CA TRP A 20 -19.29 11.41 4.11
C TRP A 20 -19.12 11.26 2.58
N ALA A 21 -18.54 10.16 2.12
CA ALA A 21 -18.29 9.91 0.71
C ALA A 21 -19.59 9.81 -0.12
N ILE A 22 -20.67 9.28 0.47
CA ILE A 22 -21.97 9.17 -0.20
C ILE A 22 -22.69 10.51 -0.35
N THR A 23 -22.34 11.54 0.44
CA THR A 23 -22.94 12.87 0.33
C THR A 23 -22.28 13.73 -0.74
N GLN A 24 -21.15 13.29 -1.30
CA GLN A 24 -20.40 14.06 -2.29
C GLN A 24 -21.01 13.95 -3.70
N THR A 25 -20.99 15.08 -4.41
CA THR A 25 -21.30 15.15 -5.85
C THR A 25 -20.14 15.84 -6.56
N PRO A 26 -19.41 15.16 -7.48
CA PRO A 26 -19.63 13.80 -7.96
C PRO A 26 -19.35 12.72 -6.90
N LYS A 27 -20.00 11.56 -7.05
CA LYS A 27 -19.81 10.42 -6.14
C LYS A 27 -18.36 9.94 -6.17
N LEU A 28 -17.79 9.76 -4.99
CA LEU A 28 -16.44 9.21 -4.84
C LEU A 28 -16.41 7.75 -5.30
N ARG A 29 -15.32 7.35 -5.94
CA ARG A 29 -15.12 5.96 -6.37
C ARG A 29 -14.44 5.19 -5.24
N THR A 30 -14.82 3.92 -5.07
CA THR A 30 -14.10 3.00 -4.19
C THR A 30 -13.04 2.28 -5.03
N VAL A 31 -11.77 2.41 -4.64
CA VAL A 31 -10.62 1.85 -5.38
C VAL A 31 -10.25 0.46 -4.85
N SER A 32 -10.42 0.26 -3.54
CA SER A 32 -10.26 -1.04 -2.87
C SER A 32 -11.18 -1.11 -1.63
N PRO A 33 -11.31 -2.27 -0.96
CA PRO A 33 -12.17 -2.40 0.22
C PRO A 33 -11.84 -1.43 1.36
N VAL A 34 -10.63 -0.87 1.36
CA VAL A 34 -10.14 0.06 2.38
C VAL A 34 -9.75 1.42 1.81
N GLU A 35 -9.87 1.64 0.49
CA GLU A 35 -9.42 2.87 -0.18
C GLU A 35 -10.51 3.51 -1.04
N PHE A 36 -10.57 4.83 -0.94
CA PHE A 36 -11.46 5.70 -1.71
C PHE A 36 -10.64 6.56 -2.66
N GLY A 37 -11.11 6.71 -3.88
CA GLY A 37 -10.59 7.60 -4.89
C GLY A 37 -11.30 8.94 -4.79
N VAL A 38 -10.61 9.91 -4.19
CA VAL A 38 -11.11 11.27 -3.98
C VAL A 38 -10.57 12.16 -5.11
N PRO A 39 -11.43 12.84 -5.89
CA PRO A 39 -10.95 13.85 -6.81
C PRO A 39 -10.17 14.94 -6.07
N ALA A 40 -9.05 15.40 -6.64
CA ALA A 40 -8.16 16.37 -5.99
C ALA A 40 -8.88 17.66 -5.55
N HIS A 41 -9.92 18.09 -6.27
CA HIS A 41 -10.72 19.26 -5.92
C HIS A 41 -11.68 19.04 -4.74
N LEU A 42 -12.04 17.79 -4.41
CA LEU A 42 -12.87 17.43 -3.27
C LEU A 42 -12.06 17.09 -2.02
N PHE A 43 -10.76 16.84 -2.16
CA PHE A 43 -9.90 16.48 -1.03
C PHE A 43 -9.86 17.55 0.07
N PRO A 44 -9.79 18.87 -0.23
CA PRO A 44 -9.86 19.91 0.81
C PRO A 44 -11.21 19.98 1.54
N ALA A 45 -12.28 19.40 0.97
CA ALA A 45 -13.59 19.33 1.60
C ALA A 45 -13.75 18.12 2.54
N VAL A 46 -12.74 17.24 2.60
CA VAL A 46 -12.73 16.12 3.53
C VAL A 46 -12.53 16.67 4.95
N PRO A 47 -13.41 16.35 5.90
CA PRO A 47 -13.21 16.73 7.29
C PRO A 47 -11.92 16.13 7.86
N GLU A 48 -11.09 16.98 8.48
CA GLU A 48 -9.77 16.57 8.99
C GLU A 48 -9.85 15.46 10.05
N HIS A 49 -10.90 15.45 10.88
CA HIS A 49 -11.11 14.40 11.86
C HIS A 49 -11.32 13.01 11.22
N LEU A 50 -11.76 12.94 9.96
CA LEU A 50 -11.86 11.69 9.19
C LEU A 50 -10.53 11.28 8.54
N LEU A 51 -9.61 12.23 8.38
CA LEU A 51 -8.25 12.00 7.90
C LEU A 51 -7.26 11.67 9.02
N ALA A 52 -7.64 11.86 10.29
CA ALA A 52 -6.80 11.49 11.42
C ALA A 52 -6.42 10.00 11.36
N GLY A 53 -5.11 9.73 11.25
CA GLY A 53 -4.58 8.37 11.11
C GLY A 53 -4.85 7.69 9.76
N ALA A 54 -5.37 8.41 8.77
CA ALA A 54 -5.59 7.91 7.41
C ALA A 54 -4.29 7.91 6.60
N PHE A 55 -4.21 7.07 5.57
CA PHE A 55 -3.16 7.16 4.56
C PHE A 55 -3.68 7.83 3.29
N VAL A 56 -2.97 8.84 2.81
CA VAL A 56 -3.25 9.59 1.57
C VAL A 56 -2.14 9.28 0.58
N ASP A 57 -2.47 8.62 -0.53
CA ASP A 57 -1.54 8.08 -1.53
C ASP A 57 -0.38 7.29 -0.91
N GLY A 58 -0.69 6.51 0.13
CA GLY A 58 0.27 5.68 0.86
C GLY A 58 1.09 6.42 1.92
N ARG A 59 0.89 7.73 2.12
CA ARG A 59 1.53 8.52 3.18
C ARG A 59 0.58 8.75 4.34
N LEU A 60 1.04 8.60 5.58
CA LEU A 60 0.22 8.90 6.74
C LEU A 60 -0.14 10.40 6.74
N TYR A 61 -1.42 10.71 6.89
CA TYR A 61 -1.89 12.08 6.98
C TYR A 61 -1.48 12.69 8.32
N VAL A 62 -0.80 13.82 8.25
CA VAL A 62 -0.43 14.66 9.40
C VAL A 62 -1.20 15.97 9.25
N ALA A 63 -2.02 16.31 10.25
CA ALA A 63 -2.75 17.57 10.22
C ALA A 63 -1.75 18.73 10.20
N PRO A 64 -1.90 19.71 9.29
CA PRO A 64 -1.03 20.86 9.25
C PRO A 64 -1.18 21.66 10.55
N ASP A 65 -0.06 22.05 11.15
CA ASP A 65 -0.08 22.96 12.29
C ASP A 65 -0.61 24.34 11.83
N PRO A 66 -1.52 24.97 12.59
CA PRO A 66 -2.13 26.25 12.19
C PRO A 66 -1.12 27.38 12.01
N VAL A 67 0.11 27.26 12.53
CA VAL A 67 1.18 28.26 12.39
C VAL A 67 1.79 28.27 10.97
N GLN A 68 1.62 27.21 10.17
CA GLN A 68 2.27 27.06 8.86
C GLN A 68 1.42 27.49 7.65
N LEU A 69 0.17 27.94 7.86
CA LEU A 69 -0.73 28.35 6.77
C LEU A 69 -0.34 29.68 6.09
N SER A 70 0.76 30.33 6.52
CA SER A 70 1.24 31.61 5.97
C SER A 70 2.51 31.52 5.11
N GLY A 71 3.03 30.33 4.80
CA GLY A 71 4.24 30.26 3.98
C GLY A 71 4.57 28.86 3.47
N ASP A 72 4.83 28.79 2.16
CA ASP A 72 5.56 27.71 1.50
C ASP A 72 4.80 26.41 1.20
N ALA A 73 3.91 26.48 0.20
CA ALA A 73 3.39 25.30 -0.50
C ALA A 73 4.45 24.65 -1.43
N SER A 74 5.68 24.42 -0.97
CA SER A 74 6.74 23.80 -1.77
C SER A 74 7.65 22.81 -1.05
N ARG A 75 7.52 22.61 0.27
CA ARG A 75 8.43 21.70 0.99
C ARG A 75 7.84 20.32 1.25
N GLY A 76 7.72 19.53 0.19
CA GLY A 76 7.32 18.12 0.23
C GLY A 76 8.16 17.20 -0.66
N LEU A 77 9.36 17.63 -1.06
CA LEU A 77 10.37 16.76 -1.66
C LEU A 77 11.22 16.22 -0.51
N VAL A 78 10.86 15.05 0.02
CA VAL A 78 11.80 14.26 0.82
C VAL A 78 12.88 13.82 -0.18
N PRO A 79 14.14 14.29 -0.08
CA PRO A 79 15.20 13.69 -0.88
C PRO A 79 15.31 12.22 -0.47
N PRO A 80 15.59 11.29 -1.41
CA PRO A 80 16.05 9.97 -1.02
C PRO A 80 17.25 10.14 -0.07
N PRO A 81 17.38 9.32 0.99
CA PRO A 81 18.60 9.34 1.78
C PRO A 81 19.76 9.13 0.83
N ASP A 82 20.80 9.96 0.96
CA ASP A 82 22.11 9.77 0.37
C ASP A 82 22.43 8.28 0.27
N GLN A 83 22.32 7.73 -0.93
CA GLN A 83 23.17 6.61 -1.30
C GLN A 83 24.54 7.24 -1.43
N GLU A 84 25.21 7.38 -0.29
CA GLU A 84 26.66 7.46 -0.18
C GLU A 84 27.19 6.29 -1.02
N GLY A 85 27.50 6.57 -2.28
CA GLY A 85 28.39 5.70 -3.02
C GLY A 85 29.72 5.72 -2.28
N PRO A 86 30.29 4.58 -1.90
CA PRO A 86 31.72 4.54 -1.72
C PRO A 86 32.32 4.57 -3.13
N ALA A 87 32.54 5.78 -3.64
CA ALA A 87 33.53 5.99 -4.68
C ALA A 87 34.88 6.17 -4.00
N GLU A 88 35.48 5.07 -3.55
CA GLU A 88 36.93 5.01 -3.44
C GLU A 88 37.42 3.70 -4.06
N LEU A 89 37.99 3.84 -5.25
CA LEU A 89 38.73 2.82 -5.96
C LEU A 89 39.96 2.44 -5.15
N GLU A 90 40.00 1.22 -4.64
CA GLU A 90 41.27 0.56 -4.36
C GLU A 90 41.19 -0.91 -4.80
N GLU A 91 41.53 -1.14 -6.07
CA GLU A 91 42.09 -2.41 -6.51
C GLU A 91 43.61 -2.27 -6.31
N PRO A 92 44.24 -3.10 -5.45
CA PRO A 92 44.94 -4.25 -6.01
C PRO A 92 45.02 -5.53 -5.16
N ALA A 93 45.13 -6.63 -5.91
CA ALA A 93 45.86 -7.88 -5.65
C ALA A 93 45.10 -9.11 -5.07
N PRO A 94 45.34 -10.30 -5.67
CA PRO A 94 44.57 -11.52 -5.43
C PRO A 94 45.02 -12.20 -4.14
N HIS A 95 44.08 -12.48 -3.24
CA HIS A 95 44.31 -13.47 -2.19
C HIS A 95 43.90 -14.85 -2.72
N ASP A 96 44.93 -15.65 -2.97
CA ASP A 96 44.90 -17.09 -3.07
C ASP A 96 44.14 -17.66 -1.85
N GLN A 97 42.90 -18.12 -2.05
CA GLN A 97 42.22 -19.00 -1.11
C GLN A 97 41.97 -20.34 -1.81
N PRO A 98 42.69 -21.40 -1.42
CA PRO A 98 42.42 -22.76 -1.85
C PRO A 98 41.02 -23.21 -1.45
N ALA A 99 40.40 -23.98 -2.34
CA ALA A 99 39.04 -24.48 -2.28
C ALA A 99 38.70 -25.32 -1.03
N GLU A 100 37.46 -25.19 -0.55
CA GLU A 100 36.72 -26.32 0.03
C GLU A 100 35.39 -26.51 -0.73
N PRO A 101 35.21 -27.65 -1.44
CA PRO A 101 34.01 -27.96 -2.20
C PRO A 101 32.91 -28.52 -1.27
N GLY A 102 32.06 -27.63 -0.76
CA GLY A 102 30.86 -27.99 -0.01
C GLY A 102 29.64 -28.14 -0.92
N GLU A 103 29.49 -29.34 -1.47
CA GLU A 103 28.25 -30.07 -1.75
C GLU A 103 26.96 -29.30 -2.14
N ALA A 104 26.53 -29.58 -3.37
CA ALA A 104 25.28 -29.24 -4.04
C ALA A 104 24.00 -29.11 -3.18
N ALA A 105 23.22 -28.06 -3.46
CA ALA A 105 21.80 -28.19 -3.87
C ALA A 105 21.14 -26.83 -4.17
N GLN A 106 20.91 -26.54 -5.45
CA GLN A 106 19.74 -25.81 -5.95
C GLN A 106 19.15 -26.70 -7.08
N PRO A 107 17.89 -26.59 -7.58
CA PRO A 107 16.78 -25.66 -7.25
C PRO A 107 15.35 -26.32 -7.23
N ALA A 108 14.32 -25.50 -6.96
CA ALA A 108 12.93 -25.47 -7.52
C ALA A 108 12.03 -26.73 -7.66
N GLU A 109 10.85 -26.74 -7.01
CA GLU A 109 9.47 -26.68 -7.60
C GLU A 109 8.40 -27.11 -6.58
N PRO A 110 7.29 -26.35 -6.36
CA PRO A 110 6.14 -26.84 -5.61
C PRO A 110 5.27 -27.73 -6.52
N GLU A 111 5.41 -29.04 -6.33
CA GLU A 111 4.60 -30.07 -6.97
C GLU A 111 3.10 -29.81 -6.74
N ARG A 112 2.43 -29.31 -7.78
CA ARG A 112 1.00 -29.48 -7.94
C ARG A 112 0.73 -30.88 -8.50
N ALA A 113 -0.14 -31.60 -7.78
CA ALA A 113 -1.12 -32.59 -8.24
C ALA A 113 -0.80 -34.09 -8.07
N ALA A 114 -1.42 -34.70 -7.06
CA ALA A 114 -2.16 -35.99 -7.15
C ALA A 114 -3.07 -36.14 -5.91
N ALA A 115 -4.38 -35.91 -6.00
CA ALA A 115 -5.41 -36.88 -6.42
C ALA A 115 -5.73 -37.97 -5.37
N ALA A 116 -6.51 -37.62 -4.33
CA ALA A 116 -7.34 -38.52 -3.56
C ALA A 116 -8.47 -37.70 -2.90
N ALA A 117 -9.74 -38.06 -2.81
CA ALA A 117 -10.53 -39.13 -3.39
C ALA A 117 -12.01 -38.73 -3.25
N ARG A 118 -12.79 -39.03 -4.28
CA ARG A 118 -14.15 -39.61 -4.21
C ARG A 118 -15.29 -38.84 -3.50
N ARG A 119 -16.14 -38.27 -4.35
CA ARG A 119 -17.59 -38.52 -4.46
C ARG A 119 -18.30 -38.99 -3.18
N SER A 120 -19.17 -38.15 -2.64
CA SER A 120 -20.46 -38.59 -2.08
C SER A 120 -21.53 -37.58 -2.44
N ARG A 121 -22.16 -37.84 -3.59
CA ARG A 121 -23.40 -37.22 -4.04
C ARG A 121 -24.53 -38.14 -3.57
N SER A 122 -25.28 -37.73 -2.55
CA SER A 122 -26.65 -38.20 -2.28
C SER A 122 -27.37 -37.03 -1.60
N ARG A 123 -28.05 -36.17 -2.35
CA ARG A 123 -29.49 -36.29 -2.63
C ARG A 123 -30.29 -36.74 -1.41
N ARG A 124 -30.78 -35.78 -0.63
CA ARG A 124 -32.19 -35.75 -0.18
C ARG A 124 -32.49 -34.47 0.61
N THR A 125 -33.18 -33.55 -0.04
CA THR A 125 -34.30 -32.82 0.54
C THR A 125 -35.43 -32.91 -0.50
N PRO A 126 -36.68 -32.52 -0.19
CA PRO A 126 -37.45 -32.64 1.05
C PRO A 126 -38.76 -33.41 0.75
N ARG A 127 -39.71 -33.45 1.71
CA ARG A 127 -41.15 -33.11 1.49
C ARG A 127 -42.14 -33.96 2.31
N SER A 128 -43.05 -33.21 2.94
CA SER A 128 -44.36 -33.51 3.55
C SER A 128 -44.37 -34.25 4.88
#